data_AF-A9B2H4-F1
#
_entry.id   AF-A9B2H4-F1
#
_cell.length_a   1.000
_cell.length_b   1.000
_cell.length_c   1.000
_cell.angle_alpha   90.00
_cell.angle_beta   90.00
_cell.angle_gamma   90.00
#
_symmetry.space_group_name_H-M   'P 1'
#
loop_
_entity.id
_entity.type
_entity.pdbx_description
1 polymer ?
#
loop_
_entity_poly.entity_id
_entity_poly.type
_entity_poly.pdbx_seq_one_letter_code
_entity_poly.pdbx_strand_id
1 'polypeptide(L)'
;MAKKGVAQYQSFAKRFRVRIDGATRDLLNEAALAGEGHAKQNMVANNSIDTGFALNSIHAVLVDGQGVDAATTDLPDKHGDVVQRTSAGLPAMGDNTSAVGCAATYAIYIELRAPFLFPALDQVKADFGSIVQVVRRKRGL
;
A
#
# COMPACT_ATOMS: atom_id res chain seq x y z
N MET A 1 -8.84 2.70 29.85
CA MET A 1 -8.29 1.55 29.09
C MET A 1 -8.10 1.99 27.64
N ALA A 2 -6.86 2.17 27.18
CA ALA A 2 -6.57 2.55 25.80
C ALA A 2 -6.84 1.37 24.84
N LYS A 3 -7.67 1.60 23.82
CA LYS A 3 -7.97 0.60 22.78
C LYS A 3 -6.73 0.39 21.91
N LYS A 4 -6.38 -0.88 21.66
CA LYS A 4 -5.19 -1.30 20.88
C LYS A 4 -5.48 -1.17 19.38
N GLY A 5 -4.55 -0.62 18.59
CA GLY A 5 -4.67 -0.44 17.13
C GLY A 5 -3.82 -1.41 16.30
N VAL A 6 -4.19 -1.62 15.02
CA VAL A 6 -3.55 -2.58 14.11
C VAL A 6 -3.49 -1.99 12.70
N ALA A 7 -2.33 -1.75 12.10
CA ALA A 7 -2.24 -1.40 10.68
C ALA A 7 -2.26 -2.66 9.78
N GLN A 8 -2.97 -2.61 8.66
CA GLN A 8 -3.13 -3.70 7.70
C GLN A 8 -2.68 -3.28 6.32
N TYR A 9 -1.70 -3.96 5.73
CA TYR A 9 -1.26 -3.69 4.37
C TYR A 9 -1.78 -4.76 3.41
N GLN A 10 -2.38 -4.35 2.29
CA GLN A 10 -3.00 -5.25 1.32
C GLN A 10 -2.44 -5.03 -0.08
N SER A 11 -1.71 -6.03 -0.60
CA SER A 11 -1.55 -6.21 -2.04
C SER A 11 -2.47 -7.34 -2.51
N PHE A 12 -2.89 -7.31 -3.78
CA PHE A 12 -3.91 -8.21 -4.36
C PHE A 12 -3.58 -9.72 -4.28
N ALA A 13 -2.36 -10.11 -3.85
CA ALA A 13 -2.02 -11.51 -3.53
C ALA A 13 -1.39 -11.75 -2.15
N LYS A 14 -1.02 -10.71 -1.39
CA LYS A 14 -0.36 -10.88 -0.08
C LYS A 14 -0.89 -9.83 0.91
N ARG A 15 -1.46 -10.33 2.02
CA ARG A 15 -1.81 -9.50 3.18
C ARG A 15 -0.61 -9.50 4.14
N PHE A 16 0.06 -8.36 4.26
CA PHE A 16 1.07 -8.14 5.29
C PHE A 16 0.45 -7.28 6.39
N ARG A 17 0.57 -7.69 7.64
CA ARG A 17 -0.03 -6.94 8.75
C ARG A 17 1.04 -6.54 9.75
N VAL A 18 1.01 -5.28 10.13
CA VAL A 18 1.96 -4.69 11.07
C VAL A 18 1.14 -4.04 12.17
N ARG A 19 1.30 -4.50 13.40
CA ARG A 19 0.62 -3.92 14.56
C ARG A 19 1.52 -2.87 15.18
N ILE A 20 0.93 -1.74 15.50
CA ILE A 20 1.60 -0.67 16.24
C ILE A 20 0.93 -0.64 17.62
N ASP A 21 1.61 -1.17 18.63
CA ASP A 21 1.02 -1.28 19.97
C ASP A 21 0.95 0.11 20.63
N GLY A 22 -0.21 0.44 21.21
CA GLY A 22 -0.44 1.75 21.83
C GLY A 22 -0.59 2.92 20.85
N ALA A 23 -0.73 2.65 19.54
CA ALA A 23 -0.89 3.69 18.55
C ALA A 23 -2.20 4.47 18.70
N THR A 24 -2.10 5.80 18.56
CA THR A 24 -3.25 6.65 18.30
C THR A 24 -3.74 6.45 16.86
N ARG A 25 -4.97 6.88 16.56
CA ARG A 25 -5.50 6.88 15.19
C ARG A 25 -4.62 7.71 14.25
N ASP A 26 -4.13 8.85 14.73
CA ASP A 26 -3.25 9.73 13.97
C ASP A 26 -1.93 9.03 13.61
N LEU A 27 -1.32 8.32 14.56
CA LEU A 27 -0.09 7.57 14.32
C LEU A 27 -0.30 6.45 13.28
N LEU A 28 -1.44 5.76 13.32
CA LEU A 28 -1.78 4.75 12.31
C LEU A 28 -1.95 5.38 10.91
N ASN A 29 -2.56 6.55 10.83
CA ASN A 29 -2.76 7.27 9.58
C ASN A 29 -1.44 7.80 9.02
N GLU A 30 -0.59 8.39 9.86
CA GLU A 30 0.75 8.84 9.49
C GLU A 30 1.61 7.67 8.97
N ALA A 31 1.58 6.52 9.64
CA ALA A 31 2.31 5.34 9.18
C ALA A 31 1.82 4.85 7.81
N ALA A 32 0.51 4.88 7.54
CA ALA A 32 -0.04 4.49 6.24
C ALA A 32 0.34 5.49 5.14
N LEU A 33 0.29 6.80 5.43
CA LEU A 33 0.71 7.86 4.49
C LEU A 33 2.20 7.80 4.19
N ALA A 34 3.04 7.57 5.20
CA ALA A 34 4.47 7.33 5.01
C ALA A 34 4.70 6.09 4.13
N GLY A 35 3.96 5.00 4.38
CA GLY A 35 3.99 3.79 3.56
C GLY A 35 3.62 4.05 2.10
N GLU A 36 2.63 4.91 1.83
CA GLU A 36 2.28 5.34 0.47
C GLU A 36 3.43 6.10 -0.19
N GLY A 37 4.03 7.07 0.52
CA GLY A 37 5.17 7.84 0.03
C GLY A 37 6.36 6.95 -0.32
N HIS A 38 6.74 6.06 0.60
CA HIS A 38 7.84 5.10 0.41
C HIS A 38 7.57 4.14 -0.74
N ALA A 39 6.36 3.60 -0.85
CA ALA A 39 5.99 2.71 -1.95
C ALA A 39 6.11 3.40 -3.32
N LYS A 40 5.69 4.66 -3.41
CA LYS A 40 5.85 5.48 -4.62
C LYS A 40 7.32 5.72 -4.95
N GLN A 41 8.14 6.09 -3.95
CA GLN A 41 9.58 6.27 -4.13
C GLN A 41 10.28 4.99 -4.61
N ASN A 42 9.95 3.85 -4.02
CA ASN A 42 10.51 2.55 -4.41
C ASN A 42 10.13 2.20 -5.86
N MET A 43 8.89 2.47 -6.28
CA MET A 43 8.47 2.22 -7.66
C MET A 43 9.23 3.10 -8.68
N VAL A 44 9.50 4.37 -8.33
CA VAL A 44 10.35 5.28 -9.12
C VAL A 44 11.79 4.75 -9.17
N ALA A 45 12.37 4.42 -8.02
CA ALA A 45 13.75 3.93 -7.93
C ALA A 45 13.97 2.61 -8.69
N ASN A 46 12.96 1.75 -8.72
CA ASN A 46 12.99 0.49 -9.47
C ASN A 46 12.82 0.66 -10.99
N ASN A 47 12.56 1.88 -11.48
CA ASN A 47 12.20 2.15 -12.88
C ASN A 47 11.03 1.28 -13.37
N SER A 48 10.05 1.05 -12.48
CA SER A 48 8.90 0.15 -12.71
C SER A 48 7.66 0.88 -13.25
N ILE A 49 7.81 2.14 -13.66
CA ILE A 49 6.71 2.98 -14.14
C ILE A 49 6.52 2.74 -15.63
N ASP A 50 5.31 2.32 -16.00
CA ASP A 50 4.92 2.12 -17.40
C ASP A 50 4.04 3.27 -17.88
N THR A 51 2.73 3.26 -17.56
CA THR A 51 1.79 4.34 -17.89
C THR A 51 1.64 5.38 -16.76
N GLY A 52 2.33 5.22 -15.64
CA GLY A 52 2.06 5.95 -14.39
C GLY A 52 0.83 5.48 -13.61
N PHE A 53 -0.01 4.60 -14.19
CA PHE A 53 -1.24 4.15 -13.53
C PHE A 53 -1.00 3.38 -12.23
N ALA A 54 -0.03 2.45 -12.21
CA ALA A 54 0.29 1.71 -10.99
C ALA A 54 0.75 2.64 -9.86
N LEU A 55 1.62 3.62 -10.17
CA LEU A 55 2.11 4.61 -9.22
C LEU A 55 0.96 5.44 -8.63
N ASN A 56 0.05 5.91 -9.48
CA ASN A 56 -1.11 6.70 -9.08
C ASN A 56 -2.21 5.88 -8.40
N SER A 57 -2.13 4.54 -8.50
CA SER A 57 -3.03 3.61 -7.81
C SER A 57 -2.50 3.18 -6.43
N ILE A 58 -1.37 3.72 -5.97
CA ILE A 58 -0.86 3.49 -4.61
C ILE A 58 -1.56 4.48 -3.68
N HIS A 59 -2.29 3.95 -2.69
CA HIS A 59 -3.08 4.76 -1.76
C HIS A 59 -2.94 4.24 -0.33
N ALA A 60 -2.89 5.18 0.61
CA ALA A 60 -3.21 4.95 2.00
C ALA A 60 -4.74 4.93 2.19
N VAL A 61 -5.25 3.91 2.88
CA VAL A 61 -6.62 3.88 3.41
C VAL A 61 -6.54 4.12 4.92
N LEU A 62 -7.08 5.24 5.36
CA LEU A 62 -6.96 5.70 6.75
C LEU A 62 -7.96 5.00 7.68
N VAL A 63 -7.75 5.13 8.99
CA VAL A 63 -8.72 4.70 10.01
C VAL A 63 -10.07 5.36 9.76
N ASP A 64 -11.12 4.55 9.72
CA ASP A 64 -12.49 4.96 9.39
C ASP A 64 -12.61 5.66 8.01
N GLY A 65 -11.59 5.48 7.16
CA GLY A 65 -11.48 6.07 5.84
C GLY A 65 -12.26 5.29 4.79
N GLN A 66 -12.66 6.00 3.72
CA GLN A 66 -13.32 5.39 2.57
C GLN A 66 -12.34 4.50 1.81
N GLY A 67 -12.88 3.44 1.22
CA GLY A 67 -12.15 2.61 0.27
C GLY A 67 -11.84 3.39 -1.02
N VAL A 68 -11.07 2.75 -1.89
CA VAL A 68 -10.85 3.23 -3.25
C VAL A 68 -11.72 2.40 -4.17
N ASP A 69 -12.51 3.05 -5.02
CA ASP A 69 -13.38 2.35 -5.96
C ASP A 69 -12.58 1.67 -7.08
N ALA A 70 -13.15 0.60 -7.61
CA ALA A 70 -12.65 -0.02 -8.83
C ALA A 70 -12.91 0.92 -10.02
N ALA A 71 -11.97 0.97 -10.96
CA ALA A 71 -12.06 1.84 -12.12
C ALA A 71 -11.29 1.25 -13.29
N THR A 72 -11.74 1.55 -14.51
CA THR A 72 -11.04 1.21 -15.75
C THR A 72 -10.85 2.48 -16.56
N THR A 73 -9.64 2.67 -17.10
CA THR A 73 -9.28 3.86 -17.86
C THR A 73 -8.28 3.51 -18.95
N ASP A 74 -8.34 4.22 -20.08
CA ASP A 74 -7.40 4.08 -21.18
C ASP A 74 -6.30 5.13 -21.04
N LEU A 75 -5.05 4.68 -21.04
CA LEU A 75 -3.88 5.54 -20.86
C LEU A 75 -2.80 5.18 -21.87
N PRO A 76 -2.03 6.16 -22.38
CA PRO A 76 -0.85 5.86 -23.18
C PRO A 76 0.21 5.19 -22.30
N ASP A 77 0.84 4.13 -22.81
CA ASP A 77 2.03 3.54 -22.23
C ASP A 77 3.29 4.33 -22.58
N LYS A 78 4.43 3.88 -22.08
CA LYS A 78 5.73 4.52 -22.34
C LYS A 78 6.16 4.49 -23.80
N HIS A 79 5.52 3.68 -24.63
CA HIS A 79 5.75 3.59 -26.08
C HIS A 79 4.75 4.44 -26.88
N GLY A 80 3.76 5.02 -26.22
CA GLY A 80 2.71 5.85 -26.82
C GLY A 80 1.46 5.05 -27.24
N ASP A 81 1.43 3.75 -26.98
CA ASP A 81 0.28 2.90 -27.30
C ASP A 81 -0.79 3.05 -26.23
N VAL A 82 -2.05 3.22 -26.65
CA VAL A 82 -3.18 3.30 -25.71
C VAL A 82 -3.48 1.91 -25.17
N VAL A 83 -3.37 1.78 -23.85
CA VAL A 83 -3.61 0.54 -23.13
C VAL A 83 -4.67 0.74 -22.05
N GLN A 84 -5.56 -0.23 -21.93
CA GLN A 84 -6.54 -0.22 -20.85
C GLN A 84 -5.88 -0.61 -19.53
N ARG A 85 -6.17 0.16 -18.48
CA ARG A 85 -5.67 -0.05 -17.12
C ARG A 85 -6.85 -0.15 -16.16
N THR A 86 -6.79 -1.17 -15.30
CA THR A 86 -7.86 -1.47 -14.35
C THR A 86 -7.34 -1.45 -12.92
N SER A 87 -8.05 -0.70 -12.09
CA SER A 87 -7.99 -0.70 -10.64
C SER A 87 -9.08 -1.63 -10.11
N ALA A 88 -8.73 -2.52 -9.18
CA ALA A 88 -9.69 -3.37 -8.50
C ALA A 88 -10.19 -2.76 -7.17
N GLY A 89 -9.82 -1.51 -6.89
CA GLY A 89 -10.16 -0.81 -5.67
C GLY A 89 -9.38 -1.28 -4.44
N LEU A 90 -9.64 -0.61 -3.32
CA LEU A 90 -9.13 -0.96 -1.99
C LEU A 90 -10.29 -0.91 -1.00
N PRO A 91 -10.40 -1.87 -0.07
CA PRO A 91 -11.48 -1.86 0.91
C PRO A 91 -11.33 -0.69 1.89
N ALA A 92 -12.46 -0.18 2.39
CA ALA A 92 -12.48 0.72 3.53
C ALA A 92 -11.87 0.02 4.77
N MET A 93 -11.22 0.80 5.63
CA MET A 93 -10.66 0.27 6.88
C MET A 93 -11.60 0.58 8.05
N GLY A 94 -11.72 -0.39 8.96
CA GLY A 94 -12.50 -0.22 10.19
C GLY A 94 -11.68 0.35 11.35
N ASP A 95 -12.30 0.37 12.53
CA ASP A 95 -11.74 0.92 13.76
C ASP A 95 -10.27 0.52 14.00
N ASN A 96 -9.45 1.54 14.24
CA ASN A 96 -8.03 1.42 14.57
C ASN A 96 -7.22 0.61 13.54
N THR A 97 -7.63 0.63 12.27
CA THR A 97 -6.88 0.05 11.17
C THR A 97 -6.63 1.07 10.06
N SER A 98 -5.40 1.14 9.59
CA SER A 98 -5.02 1.86 8.36
C SER A 98 -4.28 0.91 7.42
N ALA A 99 -4.20 1.25 6.14
CA ALA A 99 -3.57 0.42 5.12
C ALA A 99 -2.79 1.23 4.11
N VAL A 100 -1.77 0.60 3.49
CA VAL A 100 -1.33 0.96 2.14
C VAL A 100 -1.59 -0.20 1.20
N GLY A 101 -1.98 0.12 -0.03
CA GLY A 101 -2.14 -0.84 -1.11
C GLY A 101 -1.95 -0.19 -2.47
N CYS A 102 -1.76 -1.03 -3.49
CA CYS A 102 -1.81 -0.60 -4.88
C CYS A 102 -3.04 -1.24 -5.53
N ALA A 103 -3.97 -0.41 -6.01
CA ALA A 103 -5.23 -0.86 -6.57
C ALA A 103 -5.10 -1.38 -8.01
N ALA A 104 -4.01 -1.03 -8.70
CA ALA A 104 -3.73 -1.49 -10.05
C ALA A 104 -3.60 -3.01 -10.08
N THR A 105 -4.47 -3.67 -10.87
CA THR A 105 -4.56 -5.14 -10.96
C THR A 105 -3.23 -5.80 -11.32
N TYR A 106 -2.44 -5.17 -12.20
CA TYR A 106 -1.14 -5.68 -12.63
C TYR A 106 0.02 -5.36 -11.68
N ALA A 107 -0.22 -4.62 -10.59
CA ALA A 107 0.82 -4.26 -9.63
C ALA A 107 1.44 -5.48 -8.93
N ILE A 108 0.71 -6.60 -8.87
CA ILE A 108 1.25 -7.87 -8.39
C ILE A 108 2.47 -8.34 -9.21
N TYR A 109 2.43 -8.18 -10.53
CA TYR A 109 3.53 -8.58 -11.40
C TYR A 109 4.74 -7.65 -11.20
N ILE A 110 4.49 -6.37 -10.95
CA ILE A 110 5.55 -5.41 -10.60
C ILE A 110 6.18 -5.80 -9.27
N GLU A 111 5.37 -6.01 -8.22
CA GLU A 111 5.83 -6.36 -6.87
C GLU A 111 6.66 -7.66 -6.85
N LEU A 112 6.32 -8.64 -7.70
CA LEU A 112 7.09 -9.90 -7.81
C LEU A 112 8.46 -9.71 -8.48
N ARG A 113 8.57 -8.78 -9.44
CA ARG A 113 9.82 -8.53 -10.19
C ARG A 113 10.72 -7.53 -9.47
N ALA A 114 10.12 -6.46 -8.95
CA ALA A 114 10.78 -5.33 -8.31
C ALA A 114 9.90 -4.82 -7.15
N PRO A 115 10.07 -5.39 -5.94
CA PRO A 115 9.25 -5.07 -4.78
C PRO A 115 9.26 -3.56 -4.46
N PHE A 116 8.10 -2.99 -4.20
CA PHE A 116 7.93 -1.58 -3.87
C PHE A 116 7.05 -1.37 -2.63
N LEU A 117 6.00 -2.19 -2.44
CA LEU A 117 5.16 -2.17 -1.25
C LEU A 117 5.85 -2.82 -0.05
N PHE A 118 6.53 -3.95 -0.25
CA PHE A 118 7.16 -4.64 0.86
C PHE A 118 8.31 -3.83 1.50
N PRO A 119 9.27 -3.27 0.75
CA PRO A 119 10.33 -2.44 1.33
C PRO A 119 9.78 -1.18 2.02
N ALA A 120 8.64 -0.65 1.56
CA ALA A 120 7.98 0.49 2.21
C ALA A 120 7.58 0.18 3.65
N LEU A 121 7.23 -1.08 3.97
CA LEU A 121 6.95 -1.48 5.35
C LEU A 121 8.19 -1.46 6.24
N ASP A 122 9.33 -1.90 5.69
CA ASP A 122 10.58 -1.90 6.40
C ASP A 122 11.07 -0.46 6.64
N GLN A 123 10.83 0.44 5.68
CA GLN A 123 11.09 1.88 5.80
C GLN A 123 10.18 2.54 6.85
N VAL A 124 8.87 2.30 6.83
CA VAL A 124 7.95 2.77 7.89
C VAL A 124 8.39 2.24 9.25
N LYS A 125 8.77 0.96 9.35
CA LYS A 125 9.28 0.42 10.61
C LYS A 125 10.56 1.15 11.08
N ALA A 126 11.44 1.53 10.16
CA ALA A 126 12.63 2.31 10.50
C ALA A 126 12.27 3.72 11.00
N ASP A 127 11.32 4.40 10.34
CA ASP A 127 10.88 5.75 10.69
C ASP A 127 10.22 5.82 12.07
N PHE A 128 9.39 4.82 12.40
CA PHE A 128 8.61 4.79 13.64
C PHE A 128 9.22 3.89 14.74
N GLY A 129 10.40 3.33 14.49
CA GLY A 129 11.18 2.57 15.47
C GLY A 129 10.50 1.32 16.05
N SER A 130 10.73 1.05 17.34
CA SER A 130 10.28 -0.16 18.04
C SER A 130 8.77 -0.23 18.32
N ILE A 131 8.02 0.84 18.02
CA ILE A 131 6.57 0.89 18.21
C ILE A 131 5.85 -0.04 17.20
N VAL A 132 6.51 -0.34 16.09
CA VAL A 132 5.98 -1.11 14.95
C VAL A 132 6.40 -2.59 15.04
N GLN A 133 5.46 -3.47 15.38
CA GLN A 133 5.63 -4.93 15.38
C GLN A 133 5.03 -5.57 14.13
N VAL A 134 5.82 -6.35 13.38
CA VAL A 134 5.30 -7.13 12.26
C VAL A 134 4.54 -8.35 12.80
N VAL A 135 3.22 -8.39 12.61
CA VAL A 135 2.35 -9.41 13.21
C VAL A 135 2.08 -10.58 12.27
N ARG A 136 2.17 -10.36 10.95
CA ARG A 136 2.01 -11.46 9.99
C ARG A 136 2.74 -11.19 8.69
N ARG A 137 3.69 -12.07 8.38
CA ARG A 137 4.35 -12.17 7.06
C ARG A 137 3.90 -13.46 6.37
N LYS A 138 2.77 -13.43 5.65
CA LYS A 138 2.40 -14.58 4.80
C LYS A 138 3.03 -14.40 3.42
N ARG A 139 4.26 -14.91 3.25
CA ARG A 139 4.82 -15.19 1.91
C ARG A 139 4.08 -16.41 1.37
N GLY A 140 3.14 -16.20 0.45
CA GLY A 140 2.64 -17.31 -0.37
C GLY A 140 3.75 -17.86 -1.24
N LEU A 141 3.89 -19.18 -1.24
CA LEU A 141 4.63 -20.01 -2.20
C LEU A 141 4.18 -19.71 -3.63
#